data_AF-A0A9P4NKC0-F1
#
_entry.id   AF-A0A9P4NKC0-F1
#
_cell.length_a   1.000
_cell.length_b   1.000
_cell.length_c   1.000
_cell.angle_alpha   90.00
_cell.angle_beta   90.00
_cell.angle_gamma   90.00
#
_symmetry.space_group_name_H-M   'P 1'
#
loop_
_entity.id
_entity.type
_entity.pdbx_description
1 polymer ?
#
loop_
_entity_poly.entity_id
_entity_poly.type
_entity_poly.pdbx_seq_one_letter_code
_entity_poly.pdbx_strand_id
1 'polypeptide(L)'
;MQEPRPPLEVILEDAGKFYTQASSSLSTWSGNFQRNTKSSFARMSTKNWIRLTVVVCAYILLRPHIMKIMAKVQAKQLQKMGDEDTAARAEMDANDLRGIVKIPGVESDDDDEVEEVRENEWGRKARVRQRKVVRKAMERHEEMLSMVGHESDKDIEDLLED
;
A
#
# COMPACT_ATOMS: atom_id res chain seq x y z
N MET A 1 1.24 50.46 8.31
CA MET A 1 1.16 49.28 7.42
C MET A 1 1.85 48.15 8.17
N GLN A 2 1.16 47.07 8.49
CA GLN A 2 1.74 45.93 9.20
C GLN A 2 2.58 45.13 8.20
N GLU A 3 3.84 44.83 8.52
CA GLU A 3 4.68 43.99 7.66
C GLU A 3 4.10 42.57 7.53
N PRO A 4 4.26 41.90 6.36
CA PRO A 4 3.80 40.53 6.19
C PRO A 4 4.62 39.60 7.08
N ARG A 5 3.95 38.84 7.95
CA ARG A 5 4.60 37.88 8.84
C ARG A 5 5.31 36.79 8.02
N PRO A 6 6.52 36.35 8.42
CA PRO A 6 7.23 35.28 7.74
C PRO A 6 6.46 33.95 7.88
N PRO A 7 6.42 33.10 6.83
CA PRO A 7 5.59 31.90 6.79
C PRO A 7 5.96 30.86 7.86
N LEU A 8 7.23 30.82 8.28
CA LEU A 8 7.71 29.87 9.29
C LEU A 8 7.13 30.14 10.68
N GLU A 9 6.96 31.40 11.07
CA GLU A 9 6.40 31.76 12.37
C GLU A 9 4.93 31.38 12.48
N VAL A 10 4.17 31.56 11.40
CA VAL A 10 2.76 31.16 11.30
C VAL A 10 2.61 29.65 11.49
N ILE A 11 3.45 28.85 10.81
CA ILE A 11 3.42 27.39 10.90
C ILE A 11 3.77 26.91 12.32
N LEU A 12 4.77 27.52 12.97
CA LEU A 12 5.15 27.16 14.34
C LEU A 12 4.07 27.53 15.36
N GLU A 13 3.44 28.70 15.19
CA GLU A 13 2.32 29.15 16.02
C GLU A 13 1.12 28.20 15.89
N ASP A 14 0.77 27.83 14.66
CA ASP A 14 -0.34 26.92 14.36
C ASP A 14 -0.05 25.49 14.84
N ALA A 15 1.19 25.00 14.71
CA ALA A 15 1.61 23.73 15.29
C ALA A 15 1.51 23.73 16.83
N GLY A 16 1.89 24.83 17.48
CA GLY A 16 1.74 24.99 18.93
C GLY A 16 0.27 25.01 19.38
N LYS A 17 -0.59 25.72 18.64
CA LYS A 17 -2.05 25.73 18.88
C LYS A 17 -2.65 24.33 18.67
N PHE A 18 -2.25 23.63 17.62
CA PHE A 18 -2.68 22.27 17.36
C PHE A 18 -2.27 21.31 18.49
N TYR A 19 -1.03 21.39 18.97
CA TYR A 19 -0.55 20.53 20.07
C TYR A 19 -1.31 20.78 21.37
N THR A 20 -1.56 22.04 21.72
CA THR A 20 -2.33 22.40 22.92
C THR A 20 -3.81 22.02 22.80
N GLN A 21 -4.41 22.14 21.61
CA GLN A 21 -5.76 21.67 21.33
C GLN A 21 -5.87 20.14 21.34
N ALA A 22 -4.91 19.43 20.77
CA ALA A 22 -4.87 17.98 20.74
C ALA A 22 -4.68 17.40 22.15
N SER A 23 -3.76 17.95 22.95
CA SER A 23 -3.51 17.50 24.32
C SER A 23 -4.68 17.81 25.27
N SER A 24 -5.31 18.98 25.14
CA SER A 24 -6.54 19.30 25.90
C SER A 24 -7.72 18.42 25.50
N SER A 25 -7.88 18.14 24.20
CA SER A 25 -8.92 17.21 23.71
C SER A 25 -8.67 15.78 24.20
N LEU A 26 -7.41 15.32 24.15
CA LEU A 26 -7.02 13.98 24.60
C LEU A 26 -7.21 13.80 26.10
N SER A 27 -6.82 14.79 26.90
CA SER A 27 -7.02 14.75 28.37
C SER A 27 -8.50 14.77 28.74
N THR A 28 -9.32 15.55 28.02
CA THR A 28 -10.78 15.56 28.19
C THR A 28 -11.38 14.21 27.82
N TRP A 29 -11.01 13.65 26.66
CA TRP A 29 -11.49 12.36 26.22
C TRP A 29 -11.08 11.23 27.16
N SER A 30 -9.80 11.22 27.59
CA SER A 30 -9.28 10.24 28.55
C SER A 30 -10.02 10.33 29.89
N GLY A 31 -10.18 11.54 30.43
CA GLY A 31 -10.92 11.75 31.68
C GLY A 31 -12.38 11.31 31.58
N ASN A 32 -13.04 11.61 30.46
CA ASN A 32 -14.43 11.21 30.21
C ASN A 32 -14.56 9.70 29.99
N PHE A 33 -13.65 9.09 29.24
CA PHE A 33 -13.59 7.66 29.04
C PHE A 33 -13.40 6.93 30.36
N GLN A 34 -12.49 7.39 31.22
CA GLN A 34 -12.24 6.76 32.52
C GLN A 34 -13.46 6.90 33.45
N ARG A 35 -14.07 8.10 33.54
CA ARG A 35 -15.27 8.32 34.35
C ARG A 35 -16.46 7.51 33.85
N ASN A 36 -16.71 7.51 32.54
CA ASN A 36 -17.81 6.78 31.92
C ASN A 36 -17.61 5.27 32.10
N THR A 37 -16.42 4.75 31.82
CA THR A 37 -16.11 3.32 31.97
C THR A 37 -16.27 2.87 33.42
N LYS A 38 -15.68 3.59 34.39
CA LYS A 38 -15.83 3.28 35.81
C LYS A 38 -17.29 3.32 36.27
N SER A 39 -18.04 4.36 35.87
CA SER A 39 -19.47 4.50 36.17
C SER A 39 -20.30 3.37 35.56
N SER A 40 -20.04 3.00 34.30
CA SER A 40 -20.71 1.91 33.60
C SER A 40 -20.50 0.56 34.29
N PHE A 41 -19.27 0.26 34.73
CA PHE A 41 -19.00 -0.98 35.48
C PHE A 41 -19.59 -0.94 36.90
N ALA A 42 -19.55 0.20 37.59
CA ALA A 42 -20.08 0.35 38.94
C ALA A 42 -21.61 0.28 39.01
N ARG A 43 -22.31 0.78 37.98
CA ARG A 43 -23.78 0.72 37.89
C ARG A 43 -24.30 -0.57 37.24
N MET A 44 -23.43 -1.54 36.95
CA MET A 44 -23.84 -2.73 36.20
C MET A 44 -24.59 -3.75 37.09
N SER A 45 -25.84 -4.04 36.74
CA SER A 45 -26.62 -5.12 37.37
C SER A 45 -26.02 -6.49 37.04
N THR A 46 -26.18 -7.47 37.94
CA THR A 46 -25.76 -8.87 37.75
C THR A 46 -26.28 -9.47 36.45
N LYS A 47 -27.51 -9.13 36.04
CA LYS A 47 -28.09 -9.57 34.76
C LYS A 47 -27.26 -9.12 33.54
N ASN A 48 -26.71 -7.91 33.60
CA ASN A 48 -25.91 -7.34 32.51
C ASN A 48 -24.50 -7.96 32.46
N TRP A 49 -23.91 -8.29 33.61
CA TRP A 49 -22.66 -9.05 33.68
C TRP A 49 -22.78 -10.43 33.03
N ILE A 50 -23.88 -11.13 33.29
CA ILE A 50 -24.14 -12.44 32.68
C ILE A 50 -24.28 -12.29 31.16
N ARG A 51 -25.07 -11.31 30.68
CA ARG A 51 -25.19 -11.04 29.23
C ARG A 51 -23.85 -10.73 28.57
N LEU A 52 -23.03 -9.88 29.19
CA LEU A 52 -21.70 -9.53 28.68
C LEU A 52 -20.81 -10.78 28.59
N THR A 53 -20.79 -11.60 29.64
CA THR A 53 -20.02 -12.84 29.67
C THR A 53 -20.47 -13.81 28.58
N VAL A 54 -21.79 -13.99 28.41
CA VAL A 54 -22.34 -14.84 27.34
C VAL A 54 -21.90 -14.37 25.96
N VAL A 55 -21.93 -13.07 25.67
CA VAL A 55 -21.49 -12.52 24.38
C VAL A 55 -19.99 -12.75 24.17
N VAL A 56 -19.16 -12.52 25.19
CA VAL A 56 -17.71 -12.71 25.11
C VAL A 56 -17.38 -14.18 24.89
N CYS A 57 -17.95 -15.09 25.68
CA CYS A 57 -17.78 -16.53 25.52
C CYS A 57 -18.26 -16.98 24.14
N ALA A 58 -19.44 -16.54 23.71
CA ALA A 58 -19.96 -16.85 22.38
C ALA A 58 -19.02 -16.38 21.26
N TYR A 59 -18.45 -15.18 21.35
CA TYR A 59 -17.49 -14.68 20.36
C TYR A 59 -16.21 -15.52 20.31
N ILE A 60 -15.64 -15.86 21.48
CA ILE A 60 -14.44 -16.68 21.57
C ILE A 60 -14.67 -18.05 20.93
N LEU A 61 -15.84 -18.67 21.16
CA LEU A 61 -16.19 -19.94 20.52
C LEU A 61 -16.50 -19.77 19.03
N LEU A 62 -17.23 -18.73 18.63
CA LEU A 62 -17.70 -18.55 17.27
C LEU A 62 -16.58 -18.18 16.29
N ARG A 63 -15.62 -17.35 16.71
CA ARG A 63 -14.50 -16.86 15.87
C ARG A 63 -13.73 -17.97 15.15
N PRO A 64 -13.19 -19.02 15.82
CA PRO A 64 -12.44 -20.07 15.13
C PRO A 64 -13.29 -20.85 14.12
N HIS A 65 -14.59 -21.00 14.38
CA HIS A 65 -15.49 -21.70 13.46
C HIS A 65 -15.79 -20.85 12.21
N ILE A 66 -16.08 -19.57 12.38
CA ILE A 66 -16.24 -18.64 11.23
C ILE A 66 -14.98 -18.63 10.38
N MET A 67 -13.80 -18.51 10.99
CA MET A 67 -12.53 -18.48 10.26
C MET A 67 -12.30 -19.77 9.45
N LYS A 68 -12.60 -20.95 10.01
CA LYS A 68 -12.50 -22.23 9.30
C LYS A 68 -13.46 -22.31 8.11
N ILE A 69 -14.68 -21.79 8.25
CA ILE A 69 -15.67 -21.79 7.17
C ILE A 69 -15.22 -20.85 6.05
N MET A 70 -14.81 -19.63 6.40
CA MET A 70 -14.34 -18.65 5.42
C MET A 70 -13.10 -19.14 4.66
N ALA A 71 -12.14 -19.77 5.35
CA ALA A 71 -10.97 -20.37 4.71
C ALA A 71 -11.35 -21.46 3.70
N LYS A 72 -12.35 -22.30 4.01
CA LYS A 72 -12.86 -23.32 3.07
C LYS A 72 -13.55 -22.69 1.86
N VAL A 73 -14.32 -21.63 2.07
CA VAL A 73 -14.98 -20.90 0.97
C VAL A 73 -13.93 -20.27 0.05
N GLN A 74 -12.92 -19.62 0.62
CA GLN A 74 -11.83 -19.03 -0.15
C GLN A 74 -11.04 -20.09 -0.92
N ALA A 75 -10.70 -21.22 -0.29
CA ALA A 75 -10.01 -22.31 -0.96
C ALA A 75 -10.82 -22.88 -2.13
N LYS A 76 -12.14 -23.04 -1.96
CA LYS A 76 -13.04 -23.52 -3.01
C LYS A 76 -13.16 -22.52 -4.17
N GLN A 77 -13.21 -21.22 -3.89
CA GLN A 77 -13.19 -20.19 -4.92
C GLN A 77 -11.87 -20.15 -5.69
N LEU A 78 -10.74 -20.28 -4.98
CA LEU A 78 -9.42 -20.33 -5.60
C LEU A 78 -9.25 -21.56 -6.49
N GLN A 79 -9.74 -22.73 -6.04
CA GLN A 79 -9.77 -23.93 -6.87
C GLN A 79 -10.63 -23.74 -8.12
N LYS A 80 -11.83 -23.16 -7.98
CA LYS A 80 -12.70 -22.91 -9.13
C LYS A 80 -12.05 -21.98 -10.17
N MET A 81 -11.41 -20.90 -9.71
CA MET A 81 -10.65 -20.01 -10.61
C MET A 81 -9.47 -20.74 -11.25
N GLY A 82 -8.75 -21.58 -10.50
CA GLY A 82 -7.65 -22.38 -11.02
C GLY A 82 -8.07 -23.45 -12.03
N ASP A 83 -9.24 -24.08 -11.83
CA ASP A 83 -9.82 -25.05 -12.75
C ASP A 83 -10.31 -24.37 -14.04
N GLU A 84 -10.88 -23.16 -13.94
CA GLU A 84 -11.24 -22.33 -15.09
C GLU A 84 -9.98 -21.87 -15.86
N ASP A 85 -8.93 -21.45 -15.16
CA ASP A 85 -7.64 -21.06 -15.77
C ASP A 85 -6.91 -22.26 -16.37
N THR A 86 -6.95 -23.43 -15.74
CA THR A 86 -6.29 -24.64 -16.26
C THR A 86 -7.08 -25.27 -17.39
N ALA A 87 -8.41 -25.20 -17.41
CA ALA A 87 -9.21 -25.56 -18.58
C ALA A 87 -8.92 -24.61 -19.76
N ALA A 88 -8.86 -23.30 -19.52
CA ALA A 88 -8.48 -22.32 -20.53
C ALA A 88 -7.02 -22.50 -21.02
N ARG A 89 -6.11 -22.91 -20.14
CA ARG A 89 -4.71 -23.22 -20.50
C ARG A 89 -4.52 -24.61 -21.10
N ALA A 90 -5.40 -25.57 -20.83
CA ALA A 90 -5.35 -26.90 -21.42
C ALA A 90 -5.87 -26.91 -22.87
N GLU A 91 -6.67 -25.92 -23.25
CA GLU A 91 -7.08 -25.68 -24.63
C GLU A 91 -5.98 -24.96 -25.44
N MET A 92 -4.93 -24.46 -24.79
CA MET A 92 -3.76 -23.83 -25.41
C MET A 92 -2.58 -24.83 -25.45
N ASP A 93 -2.02 -25.12 -26.63
CA ASP A 93 -0.85 -25.97 -26.75
C ASP A 93 0.42 -25.19 -26.35
N ALA A 94 1.44 -25.87 -25.80
CA ALA A 94 2.70 -25.24 -25.39
C ALA A 94 3.43 -24.58 -26.58
N ASN A 95 3.14 -25.03 -27.80
CA ASN A 95 3.64 -24.46 -29.04
C ASN A 95 2.98 -23.11 -29.39
N ASP A 96 1.74 -22.86 -28.96
CA ASP A 96 1.05 -21.56 -29.16
C ASP A 96 1.64 -20.44 -28.29
N LEU A 97 2.37 -20.79 -27.23
CA LEU A 97 3.09 -19.84 -26.37
C LEU A 97 4.45 -19.43 -26.95
N ARG A 98 4.93 -20.10 -28.00
CA ARG A 98 6.25 -19.86 -28.59
C ARG A 98 6.13 -18.80 -29.70
N GLY A 99 6.00 -17.55 -29.28
CA GLY A 99 5.93 -16.37 -30.17
C GLY A 99 4.80 -15.39 -29.85
N ILE A 100 3.86 -15.77 -28.99
CA ILE A 100 2.66 -14.97 -28.65
C ILE A 100 2.66 -14.49 -27.19
N VAL A 101 3.62 -14.93 -26.35
CA VAL A 101 3.76 -14.39 -24.99
C VAL A 101 4.33 -12.98 -25.05
N LYS A 102 3.45 -11.98 -25.24
CA LYS A 102 3.68 -10.61 -24.79
C LYS A 102 3.96 -10.69 -23.29
N ILE A 103 5.24 -10.57 -22.92
CA ILE A 103 5.62 -10.39 -21.52
C ILE A 103 4.96 -9.08 -21.08
N PRO A 104 4.05 -9.08 -20.09
CA PRO A 104 3.37 -7.86 -19.70
C PRO A 104 4.38 -6.85 -19.14
N GLY A 105 4.74 -5.84 -19.95
CA GLY A 105 5.74 -4.82 -19.62
C GLY A 105 6.90 -4.65 -20.60
N VAL A 106 6.97 -5.40 -21.70
CA VAL A 106 7.83 -5.10 -22.86
C VAL A 106 6.93 -4.83 -24.06
N GLU A 107 6.16 -3.76 -23.98
CA GLU A 107 5.56 -3.18 -25.17
C GLU A 107 6.49 -2.08 -25.63
N SER A 108 6.92 -2.29 -26.87
CA SER A 108 7.56 -1.33 -27.74
C SER A 108 6.91 0.04 -27.60
N ASP A 109 7.74 1.05 -27.77
CA ASP A 109 7.41 2.46 -27.87
C ASP A 109 6.45 2.74 -29.04
N ASP A 110 5.18 2.32 -28.93
CA ASP A 110 4.12 2.76 -29.85
C ASP A 110 2.71 2.61 -29.24
N ASP A 111 2.00 3.73 -29.29
CA ASP A 111 0.55 3.93 -29.30
C ASP A 111 -0.37 3.41 -28.18
N ASP A 112 -0.87 4.37 -27.38
CA ASP A 112 -2.28 4.80 -27.27
C ASP A 112 -3.43 3.79 -27.44
N GLU A 113 -3.28 2.51 -27.04
CA GLU A 113 -4.42 1.63 -26.82
C GLU A 113 -4.85 1.61 -25.35
N VAL A 114 -6.02 2.23 -25.12
CA VAL A 114 -6.78 2.17 -23.88
C VAL A 114 -7.32 0.75 -23.70
N GLU A 115 -6.47 -0.18 -23.26
CA GLU A 115 -6.92 -1.51 -22.83
C GLU A 115 -7.97 -1.36 -21.71
N GLU A 116 -9.14 -1.98 -21.91
CA GLU A 116 -10.22 -2.03 -20.93
C GLU A 116 -9.69 -2.49 -19.58
N VAL A 117 -9.69 -1.57 -18.62
CA VAL A 117 -9.29 -1.81 -17.23
C VAL A 117 -10.32 -2.77 -16.61
N ARG A 118 -10.01 -4.06 -16.58
CA ARG A 118 -10.77 -5.04 -15.79
C ARG A 118 -10.84 -4.55 -14.34
N GLU A 119 -12.06 -4.44 -13.78
CA GLU A 119 -12.36 -3.79 -12.49
C GLU A 119 -11.62 -4.37 -11.25
N ASN A 120 -10.89 -5.47 -11.40
CA ASN A 120 -10.27 -6.22 -10.30
C ASN A 120 -8.74 -6.01 -10.13
N GLU A 121 -8.12 -5.04 -10.81
CA GLU A 121 -6.66 -4.81 -10.72
C GLU A 121 -6.27 -3.68 -9.76
N TRP A 122 -6.64 -3.81 -8.48
CA TRP A 122 -6.18 -2.88 -7.46
C TRP A 122 -4.63 -2.90 -7.39
N GLY A 123 -4.00 -1.77 -7.69
CA GLY A 123 -2.55 -1.62 -7.62
C GLY A 123 -1.76 -1.84 -8.92
N ARG A 124 -2.36 -2.19 -10.07
CA ARG A 124 -1.63 -2.23 -11.36
C ARG A 124 -1.02 -0.86 -11.69
N LYS A 125 -1.82 0.20 -11.56
CA LYS A 125 -1.36 1.59 -11.79
C LYS A 125 -0.22 2.01 -10.85
N ALA A 126 -0.23 1.56 -9.59
CA ALA A 126 0.84 1.83 -8.64
C ALA A 126 2.14 1.11 -9.02
N ARG A 127 2.06 -0.17 -9.40
CA ARG A 127 3.21 -0.98 -9.85
C ARG A 127 3.83 -0.44 -11.14
N VAL A 128 3.01 0.01 -12.09
CA VAL A 128 3.49 0.65 -13.33
C VAL A 128 4.23 1.96 -13.03
N ARG A 129 3.70 2.80 -12.13
CA ARG A 129 4.37 4.03 -11.70
C ARG A 129 5.71 3.75 -11.01
N GLN A 130 5.76 2.76 -10.12
CA GLN A 130 7.00 2.35 -9.44
C GLN A 130 8.07 1.90 -10.45
N ARG A 131 7.69 1.08 -11.44
CA ARG A 131 8.61 0.64 -12.49
C ARG A 131 9.10 1.79 -13.37
N LYS A 132 8.25 2.75 -13.73
CA LYS A 132 8.64 3.94 -14.51
C LYS A 132 9.67 4.78 -13.76
N VAL A 133 9.54 4.90 -12.44
CA VAL A 133 10.52 5.61 -11.59
C VAL A 133 11.86 4.87 -11.57
N VAL A 134 11.86 3.54 -11.38
CA VAL A 134 13.10 2.74 -11.39
C VAL A 134 13.80 2.79 -12.75
N ARG A 135 13.05 2.68 -13.85
CA ARG A 135 13.61 2.78 -15.21
C ARG A 135 14.27 4.14 -15.44
N LYS A 136 13.58 5.23 -15.08
CA LYS A 136 14.09 6.60 -15.21
C LYS A 136 15.32 6.88 -14.33
N ALA A 137 15.43 6.17 -13.20
CA ALA A 137 16.60 6.25 -12.33
C ALA A 137 17.80 5.49 -12.91
N MET A 138 17.59 4.32 -13.52
CA MET A 138 18.64 3.57 -14.23
C MET A 138 19.14 4.32 -15.46
N GLU A 139 18.25 4.87 -16.27
CA GLU A 139 18.59 5.66 -17.46
C GLU A 139 19.44 6.90 -17.11
N ARG A 140 19.08 7.63 -16.05
CA ARG A 140 19.91 8.74 -15.52
C ARG A 140 21.30 8.31 -15.06
N HIS A 141 21.39 7.12 -14.47
CA HIS A 141 22.65 6.59 -13.98
C HIS A 141 23.56 6.19 -15.15
N GLU A 142 22.97 5.61 -16.20
CA GLU A 142 23.67 5.29 -17.45
C GLU A 142 24.12 6.55 -18.19
N GLU A 143 23.29 7.59 -18.27
CA GLU A 143 23.68 8.91 -18.81
C GLU A 143 24.81 9.57 -18.00
N MET A 144 24.79 9.45 -16.66
CA MET A 144 25.88 9.97 -15.83
C MET A 144 27.18 9.20 -16.07
N LEU A 145 27.10 7.86 -16.14
CA LEU A 145 28.26 7.00 -16.41
C LEU A 145 28.85 7.26 -17.80
N SER A 146 28.03 7.51 -18.81
CA SER A 146 28.53 7.82 -20.15
C SER A 146 29.23 9.18 -20.18
N MET A 147 28.72 10.19 -19.47
CA MET A 147 29.40 11.49 -19.34
C MET A 147 30.73 11.39 -18.59
N VAL A 148 30.76 10.67 -17.46
CA VAL A 148 31.99 10.50 -16.64
C VAL A 148 33.02 9.60 -17.33
N GLY A 149 32.58 8.57 -18.07
CA GLY A 149 33.46 7.68 -18.83
C GLY A 149 34.20 8.40 -19.96
N HIS A 150 33.59 9.40 -20.59
CA HIS A 150 34.24 10.21 -21.61
C HIS A 150 35.23 11.25 -21.05
N GLU A 151 35.03 11.75 -19.82
CA GLU A 151 35.99 12.62 -19.14
C GLU A 151 37.21 11.85 -18.63
N SER A 152 36.99 10.63 -18.11
CA SER A 152 38.06 9.79 -17.56
C SER A 152 39.09 9.33 -18.61
N ASP A 153 38.71 9.09 -19.86
CA ASP A 153 39.66 8.71 -20.92
C ASP A 153 40.58 9.88 -21.31
N LYS A 154 40.11 11.13 -21.15
CA LYS A 154 40.86 12.34 -21.49
C LYS A 154 41.91 12.69 -20.42
N ASP A 155 41.59 12.48 -19.15
CA ASP A 155 42.54 12.68 -18.04
C ASP A 155 43.66 11.62 -18.00
N ILE A 156 43.45 10.46 -18.67
CA ILE A 156 44.47 9.40 -18.83
C ILE A 156 45.45 9.73 -19.96
N GLU A 157 45.00 10.45 -21.00
CA GLU A 157 45.81 10.84 -22.17
C GLU A 157 46.92 11.83 -21.79
N ASP A 158 46.63 12.81 -20.91
CA ASP A 158 47.62 13.75 -20.36
C ASP A 158 48.70 13.09 -19.49
N LEU A 159 48.47 11.86 -18.99
CA LEU A 159 49.41 11.11 -18.16
C LEU A 159 50.38 10.22 -18.98
N LEU A 160 50.17 10.13 -20.30
CA LEU A 160 50.96 9.31 -21.23
C LEU A 160 51.98 10.10 -22.07
N GLU A 161 51.95 11.44 -22.02
CA GLU A 161 52.98 12.30 -22.62
C GLU A 161 54.16 12.50 -21.62
N ASP A 162 55.16 11.61 -21.69
CA ASP A 162 56.56 11.86 -21.27
C ASP A 162 57.52 11.12 -22.23
#